data_AF-A0A6B3H780-F1
#
_entry.id   AF-A0A6B3H780-F1
#
_cell.length_a   1.000
_cell.length_b   1.000
_cell.length_c   1.000
_cell.angle_alpha   90.00
_cell.angle_beta   90.00
_cell.angle_gamma   90.00
#
_symmetry.space_group_name_H-M   'P 1'
#
loop_
_entity.id
_entity.type
_entity.pdbx_description
1 polymer ?
#
loop_
_entity_poly.entity_id
_entity_poly.type
_entity_poly.pdbx_seq_one_letter_code
_entity_poly.pdbx_strand_id
1 'polypeptide(L)'
;TVDAEHIGRVLSPKVAGTLVLDEVVADEHTRWLVLCSSVSSVVGGIGHVDYCAANAFLDSFAQWRDASGRRTLSLGYDAWTDVGMAVDEARRSLADRRATIDHPLFTTEWESEDTAEYHGELRAGSDWLVDEHHVAGHPMLPGTGIIEIVRAAAERRLGVAAVEIRELDLLRPLAVRPGGTTEF
;
A
#
# COMPACT_ATOMS: atom_id res chain seq x y z
N THR A 1 8.32 -4.46 0.25
CA THR A 1 8.62 -4.94 -1.12
C THR A 1 7.54 -5.93 -1.49
N VAL A 2 6.87 -5.78 -2.64
CA VAL A 2 5.89 -6.77 -3.11
C VAL A 2 6.65 -8.03 -3.51
N ASP A 3 6.34 -9.17 -2.90
CA ASP A 3 6.99 -10.44 -3.20
C ASP A 3 6.26 -11.21 -4.31
N ALA A 4 6.93 -12.25 -4.83
CA ALA A 4 6.38 -13.05 -5.92
C ALA A 4 5.10 -13.80 -5.55
N GLU A 5 4.92 -14.13 -4.27
CA GLU A 5 3.72 -14.81 -3.79
C GLU A 5 2.50 -13.88 -3.85
N HIS A 6 2.66 -12.64 -3.39
CA HIS A 6 1.63 -11.61 -3.48
C HIS A 6 1.20 -11.38 -4.92
N ILE A 7 2.17 -11.17 -5.83
CA ILE A 7 1.90 -10.99 -7.26
C ILE A 7 1.15 -12.21 -7.82
N GLY A 8 1.57 -13.41 -7.45
CA GLY A 8 0.91 -14.66 -7.85
C GLY A 8 -0.56 -14.72 -7.43
N ARG A 9 -0.88 -14.28 -6.20
CA ARG A 9 -2.26 -14.24 -5.70
C ARG A 9 -3.15 -13.27 -6.49
N VAL A 10 -2.60 -12.13 -6.92
CA VAL A 10 -3.33 -11.13 -7.73
C VAL A 10 -3.55 -11.61 -9.17
N LEU A 11 -2.51 -12.20 -9.78
CA LEU A 11 -2.56 -12.66 -11.17
C LEU A 11 -3.45 -13.90 -11.34
N SER A 12 -3.35 -14.88 -10.43
CA SER A 12 -3.94 -16.21 -10.57
C SER A 12 -5.42 -16.21 -10.97
N PRO A 13 -6.34 -15.50 -10.29
CA PRO A 13 -7.76 -15.55 -10.66
C PRO A 13 -8.06 -15.00 -12.06
N LYS A 14 -7.25 -14.06 -12.58
CA LYS A 14 -7.45 -13.47 -13.90
C LYS A 14 -6.70 -14.23 -15.00
N VAL A 15 -5.49 -14.70 -14.73
CA VAL A 15 -4.67 -15.41 -15.70
C VAL A 15 -5.07 -16.88 -15.76
N ALA A 16 -4.77 -17.63 -14.69
CA ALA A 16 -5.04 -19.06 -14.65
C ALA A 16 -6.56 -19.33 -14.71
N GLY A 17 -7.36 -18.54 -14.01
CA GLY A 17 -8.83 -18.66 -14.05
C GLY A 17 -9.39 -18.52 -15.46
N THR A 18 -8.91 -17.56 -16.26
CA THR A 18 -9.37 -17.37 -17.64
C THR A 18 -8.94 -18.52 -18.56
N LEU A 19 -7.72 -19.04 -18.40
CA LEU A 19 -7.25 -20.20 -19.16
C LEU A 19 -8.11 -21.44 -18.87
N VAL A 20 -8.41 -21.69 -17.60
CA VAL A 20 -9.31 -22.79 -17.20
C VAL A 20 -10.71 -22.59 -17.78
N LEU A 21 -11.27 -21.38 -17.69
CA LEU A 21 -12.57 -21.07 -18.30
C LEU A 21 -12.54 -21.32 -19.80
N ASP A 22 -11.45 -20.98 -20.48
CA ASP A 22 -11.32 -21.18 -21.92
C ASP A 22 -11.38 -22.64 -22.34
N GLU A 23 -10.71 -23.50 -21.58
CA GLU A 23 -10.70 -24.95 -21.77
C GLU A 23 -12.09 -25.53 -21.51
N VAL A 24 -12.72 -25.16 -20.40
CA VAL A 24 -14.06 -25.66 -20.02
C VAL A 24 -15.10 -25.31 -21.08
N VAL A 25 -15.00 -24.13 -21.70
CA VAL A 25 -15.96 -23.67 -22.71
C VAL A 25 -15.46 -23.87 -24.15
N ALA A 26 -14.44 -24.70 -24.36
CA ALA A 26 -13.88 -24.99 -25.69
C ALA A 26 -14.86 -25.73 -26.60
N ASP A 27 -15.52 -26.76 -26.07
CA ASP A 27 -16.44 -27.62 -26.81
C ASP A 27 -17.91 -27.15 -26.72
N GLU A 28 -18.19 -26.16 -25.87
CA GLU A 28 -19.50 -25.52 -25.72
C GLU A 28 -19.73 -24.50 -26.85
N HIS A 29 -20.95 -24.43 -27.38
CA HIS A 29 -21.37 -23.34 -28.28
C HIS A 29 -21.61 -22.03 -27.51
N THR A 30 -20.58 -21.58 -26.81
CA THR A 30 -20.61 -20.36 -26.00
C THR A 30 -20.83 -19.16 -26.89
N ARG A 31 -22.01 -18.54 -26.73
CA ARG A 31 -22.40 -17.38 -27.55
C ARG A 31 -21.50 -16.16 -27.29
N TRP A 32 -21.08 -15.97 -26.04
CA TRP A 32 -20.21 -14.89 -25.59
C TRP A 32 -19.46 -15.30 -24.32
N LEU A 33 -18.17 -14.96 -24.25
CA LEU A 33 -17.42 -14.90 -22.99
C LEU A 33 -17.16 -13.42 -22.67
N VAL A 34 -17.53 -12.99 -21.45
CA VAL A 34 -17.30 -11.61 -21.00
C VAL A 34 -16.34 -11.63 -19.82
N LEU A 35 -15.22 -10.92 -19.94
CA LEU A 35 -14.19 -10.79 -18.93
C LEU A 35 -14.31 -9.43 -18.25
N CYS A 36 -14.30 -9.44 -16.92
CA CYS A 36 -14.33 -8.23 -16.11
C CYS A 36 -12.89 -7.73 -15.88
N SER A 37 -12.48 -6.81 -16.75
CA SER A 37 -11.21 -6.09 -16.67
C SER A 37 -11.39 -4.77 -15.90
N SER A 38 -10.39 -3.89 -15.94
CA SER A 38 -10.42 -2.58 -15.32
C SER A 38 -9.77 -1.53 -16.21
N VAL A 39 -10.23 -0.27 -16.13
CA VAL A 39 -9.59 0.86 -16.82
C VAL A 39 -8.09 1.00 -16.48
N SER A 40 -7.68 0.51 -15.31
CA SER A 40 -6.29 0.53 -14.84
C SER A 40 -5.34 -0.25 -15.76
N SER A 41 -5.81 -1.20 -16.57
CA SER A 41 -4.98 -1.88 -17.56
C SER A 41 -4.42 -0.93 -18.63
N VAL A 42 -5.10 0.20 -18.87
CA VAL A 42 -4.73 1.21 -19.87
C VAL A 42 -4.09 2.42 -19.21
N VAL A 43 -4.68 2.96 -18.15
CA VAL A 43 -4.20 4.20 -17.51
C VAL A 43 -3.10 3.95 -16.48
N GLY A 44 -2.92 2.69 -16.06
CA GLY A 44 -2.02 2.31 -14.98
C GLY A 44 -2.55 2.70 -13.59
N GLY A 45 -1.74 2.44 -12.58
CA GLY A 45 -2.01 2.83 -11.20
C GLY A 45 -0.73 2.71 -10.37
N ILE A 46 -0.38 3.77 -9.65
CA ILE A 46 0.79 3.75 -8.75
C ILE A 46 0.53 2.66 -7.69
N GLY A 47 1.52 1.78 -7.49
CA GLY A 47 1.42 0.67 -6.54
C GLY A 47 0.63 -0.56 -7.02
N HIS A 48 0.01 -0.52 -8.20
CA HIS A 48 -0.91 -1.56 -8.68
C HIS A 48 -0.41 -2.30 -9.92
N VAL A 49 0.91 -2.53 -10.03
CA VAL A 49 1.53 -3.07 -11.26
C VAL A 49 1.03 -4.48 -11.61
N ASP A 50 0.87 -5.34 -10.59
CA ASP A 50 0.34 -6.69 -10.71
C ASP A 50 -1.14 -6.71 -11.08
N TYR A 51 -1.95 -5.86 -10.45
CA TYR A 51 -3.37 -5.69 -10.80
C TYR A 51 -3.53 -5.17 -12.23
N CYS A 52 -2.74 -4.18 -12.64
CA CYS A 52 -2.73 -3.69 -14.03
C CYS A 52 -2.36 -4.80 -15.01
N ALA A 53 -1.30 -5.58 -14.71
CA ALA A 53 -0.86 -6.69 -15.54
C ALA A 53 -1.94 -7.79 -15.66
N ALA A 54 -2.60 -8.12 -14.55
CA ALA A 54 -3.68 -9.11 -14.52
C ALA A 54 -4.86 -8.73 -15.43
N ASN A 55 -5.23 -7.44 -15.43
CA ASN A 55 -6.31 -6.94 -16.28
C ASN A 55 -5.89 -6.78 -17.74
N ALA A 56 -4.65 -6.33 -18.00
CA ALA A 56 -4.09 -6.27 -19.36
C ALA A 56 -4.02 -7.67 -20.03
N PHE A 57 -3.79 -8.72 -19.25
CA PHE A 57 -3.91 -10.10 -19.73
C PHE A 57 -5.32 -10.40 -20.23
N LEU A 58 -6.37 -10.04 -19.49
CA LEU A 58 -7.77 -10.26 -19.90
C LEU A 58 -8.09 -9.53 -21.21
N ASP A 59 -7.62 -8.29 -21.34
CA ASP A 59 -7.84 -7.49 -22.55
C ASP A 59 -7.17 -8.13 -23.77
N SER A 60 -5.93 -8.58 -23.61
CA SER A 60 -5.16 -9.24 -24.66
C SER A 60 -5.75 -10.61 -25.02
N PHE A 61 -6.16 -11.38 -24.00
CA PHE A 61 -6.78 -12.69 -24.17
C PHE A 61 -8.10 -12.58 -24.94
N ALA A 62 -8.95 -11.60 -24.61
CA ALA A 62 -10.19 -11.36 -25.32
C ALA A 62 -9.95 -11.09 -26.81
N GLN A 63 -8.95 -10.26 -27.14
CA GLN A 63 -8.58 -9.97 -28.53
C GLN A 63 -8.11 -11.23 -29.27
N TRP A 64 -7.22 -12.01 -28.65
CA TRP A 64 -6.71 -13.26 -29.24
C TRP A 64 -7.83 -14.28 -29.49
N ARG A 65 -8.71 -14.47 -28.51
CA ARG A 65 -9.79 -15.46 -28.57
C ARG A 65 -10.88 -15.05 -29.57
N ASP A 66 -11.22 -13.76 -29.61
CA ASP A 66 -12.20 -13.22 -30.57
C ASP A 66 -11.68 -13.32 -32.02
N ALA A 67 -10.39 -13.06 -32.24
CA ALA A 67 -9.72 -13.26 -33.53
C ALA A 67 -9.77 -14.73 -34.01
N SER A 68 -9.90 -15.68 -33.07
CA SER A 68 -10.08 -17.12 -33.37
C SER A 68 -11.55 -17.51 -33.62
N GLY A 69 -12.45 -16.52 -33.77
CA GLY A 69 -13.88 -16.73 -34.02
C GLY A 69 -14.71 -17.05 -32.77
N ARG A 70 -14.09 -17.07 -31.59
CA ARG A 70 -14.75 -17.36 -30.31
C ARG A 70 -15.09 -16.03 -29.63
N ARG A 71 -16.34 -15.58 -29.79
CA ARG A 71 -16.82 -14.26 -29.32
C ARG A 71 -16.44 -13.97 -27.88
N THR A 72 -15.56 -12.99 -27.68
CA THR A 72 -15.02 -12.64 -26.35
C THR A 72 -14.92 -11.13 -26.17
N LEU A 73 -15.41 -10.63 -25.04
CA LEU A 73 -15.39 -9.20 -24.69
C LEU A 73 -14.64 -9.01 -23.39
N SER A 74 -13.77 -8.01 -23.31
CA SER A 74 -13.18 -7.53 -22.07
C SER A 74 -13.75 -6.16 -21.73
N LEU A 75 -14.29 -6.00 -20.53
CA LEU A 75 -14.90 -4.76 -20.05
C LEU A 75 -14.00 -4.11 -19.00
N GLY A 76 -13.39 -2.97 -19.34
CA GLY A 76 -12.55 -2.20 -18.44
C GLY A 76 -13.38 -1.34 -17.48
N TYR A 77 -13.84 -1.93 -16.36
CA TYR A 77 -14.61 -1.19 -15.36
C TYR A 77 -13.74 -0.16 -14.62
N ASP A 78 -14.35 0.97 -14.29
CA ASP A 78 -13.85 1.91 -13.29
C ASP A 78 -14.35 1.51 -11.88
N ALA A 79 -14.03 2.30 -10.85
CA ALA A 79 -14.51 2.11 -9.50
C ALA A 79 -16.06 2.12 -9.42
N TRP A 80 -16.63 1.04 -8.89
CA TRP A 80 -18.06 0.97 -8.58
C TRP A 80 -18.33 1.74 -7.28
N THR A 81 -19.41 2.52 -7.24
CA THR A 81 -19.67 3.47 -6.14
C THR A 81 -20.36 2.85 -4.93
N ASP A 82 -21.13 1.78 -5.14
CA ASP A 82 -22.03 1.24 -4.10
C ASP A 82 -21.55 -0.10 -3.53
N VAL A 83 -20.81 -0.87 -4.32
CA VAL A 83 -20.32 -2.22 -3.96
C VAL A 83 -18.96 -2.50 -4.62
N GLY A 84 -18.27 -3.51 -4.12
CA GLY A 84 -17.04 -4.03 -4.73
C GLY A 84 -15.76 -3.42 -4.16
N MET A 85 -14.63 -3.77 -4.78
CA MET A 85 -13.29 -3.55 -4.22
C MET A 85 -13.02 -2.10 -3.82
N ALA A 86 -13.43 -1.12 -4.63
CA ALA A 86 -13.22 0.30 -4.33
C ALA A 86 -13.97 0.76 -3.07
N VAL A 87 -15.20 0.27 -2.87
CA VAL A 87 -15.99 0.56 -1.65
C VAL A 87 -15.39 -0.15 -0.45
N ASP A 88 -14.94 -1.39 -0.61
CA ASP A 88 -14.32 -2.15 0.48
C ASP A 88 -12.95 -1.58 0.87
N GLU A 89 -12.18 -1.07 -0.09
CA GLU A 89 -10.92 -0.35 0.15
C GLU A 89 -11.18 1.01 0.81
N ALA A 90 -12.16 1.78 0.33
CA ALA A 90 -12.57 3.01 0.99
C ALA A 90 -13.07 2.76 2.42
N ARG A 91 -13.84 1.68 2.65
CA ARG A 91 -14.28 1.27 3.99
C ARG A 91 -13.12 0.83 4.87
N ARG A 92 -12.14 0.09 4.33
CA ARG A 92 -10.91 -0.29 5.06
C ARG A 92 -10.10 0.94 5.44
N SER A 93 -9.93 1.89 4.52
CA SER A 93 -9.27 3.17 4.79
C SER A 93 -10.05 4.02 5.82
N LEU A 94 -11.38 4.02 5.79
CA LEU A 94 -12.20 4.68 6.81
C LEU A 94 -12.23 3.92 8.14
N ALA A 95 -11.91 2.64 8.13
CA ALA A 95 -11.76 1.80 9.32
C ALA A 95 -10.37 1.91 9.96
N ASP A 96 -9.45 2.72 9.39
CA ASP A 96 -8.19 3.09 10.04
C ASP A 96 -8.49 3.58 11.45
N ARG A 97 -8.10 2.76 12.42
CA ARG A 97 -8.34 3.05 13.82
C ARG A 97 -7.28 4.03 14.28
N ARG A 98 -7.68 5.28 14.45
CA ARG A 98 -6.87 6.25 15.17
C ARG A 98 -6.82 5.89 16.65
N ALA A 99 -5.64 5.55 17.14
CA ALA A 99 -5.39 5.39 18.57
C ALA A 99 -4.43 6.46 19.08
N THR A 100 -4.63 6.91 20.31
CA THR A 100 -3.66 7.76 21.01
C THR A 100 -2.64 6.86 21.70
N ILE A 101 -1.37 7.22 21.59
CA ILE A 101 -0.23 6.52 22.18
C ILE A 101 0.39 7.40 23.25
N ASP A 102 0.70 6.81 24.40
CA ASP A 102 1.54 7.42 25.41
C ASP A 102 3.02 7.13 25.10
N HIS A 103 3.62 7.99 24.27
CA HIS A 103 5.04 7.93 23.93
C HIS A 103 5.56 9.35 23.67
N PRO A 104 6.80 9.69 24.10
CA PRO A 104 7.30 11.07 24.06
C PRO A 104 7.57 11.62 22.66
N LEU A 105 7.68 10.77 21.63
CA LEU A 105 8.00 11.21 20.26
C LEU A 105 6.83 11.09 19.28
N PHE A 106 5.96 10.10 19.43
CA PHE A 106 4.81 9.89 18.55
C PHE A 106 3.60 9.56 19.40
N THR A 107 2.48 10.19 19.11
CA THR A 107 1.30 10.18 20.00
C THR A 107 0.06 9.65 19.32
N THR A 108 0.13 9.38 18.02
CA THR A 108 -0.98 8.83 17.25
C THR A 108 -0.53 7.62 16.44
N GLU A 109 -1.38 6.59 16.41
CA GLU A 109 -1.26 5.40 15.58
C GLU A 109 -2.41 5.39 14.57
N TRP A 110 -2.11 5.08 13.31
CA TRP A 110 -3.08 4.63 12.32
C TRP A 110 -2.73 3.22 11.92
N GLU A 111 -3.66 2.29 12.14
CA GLU A 111 -3.48 0.87 11.86
C GLU A 111 -4.38 0.44 10.71
N SER A 112 -3.74 -0.11 9.67
CA SER A 112 -4.38 -0.80 8.56
C SER A 112 -4.10 -2.32 8.62
N GLU A 113 -4.66 -3.10 7.70
CA GLU A 113 -4.49 -4.56 7.64
C GLU A 113 -3.00 -4.96 7.46
N ASP A 114 -2.25 -4.19 6.66
CA ASP A 114 -0.87 -4.51 6.27
C ASP A 114 0.18 -3.57 6.87
N THR A 115 -0.20 -2.38 7.33
CA THR A 115 0.73 -1.34 7.81
C THR A 115 0.26 -0.68 9.10
N ALA A 116 1.21 -0.11 9.83
CA ALA A 116 0.93 0.82 10.92
C ALA A 116 1.75 2.09 10.72
N GLU A 117 1.09 3.24 10.82
CA GLU A 117 1.71 4.56 10.73
C GLU A 117 1.70 5.23 12.09
N TYR A 118 2.83 5.82 12.47
CA TYR A 118 3.02 6.48 13.76
C TYR A 118 3.33 7.94 13.53
N HIS A 119 2.56 8.81 14.18
CA HIS A 119 2.62 10.26 13.96
C HIS A 119 3.05 10.99 15.22
N GLY A 120 3.99 11.91 15.05
CA GLY A 120 4.56 12.73 16.11
C GLY A 120 4.63 14.20 15.76
N GLU A 121 4.81 15.02 16.78
CA GLU A 121 5.03 16.46 16.63
C GLU A 121 6.23 16.87 17.49
N LEU A 122 7.18 17.59 16.89
CA LEU A 122 8.32 18.20 17.60
C LEU A 122 8.22 19.71 17.52
N ARG A 123 8.42 20.36 18.67
CA ARG A 123 8.29 21.80 18.85
C ARG A 123 9.57 22.39 19.42
N ALA A 124 10.18 23.30 18.66
CA ALA A 124 11.31 24.08 19.15
C ALA A 124 10.85 25.09 20.22
N GLY A 125 11.54 25.12 21.36
CA GLY A 125 11.27 25.93 22.53
C GLY A 125 10.44 25.22 23.62
N SER A 126 9.98 23.98 23.37
CA SER A 126 9.26 23.18 24.37
C SER A 126 9.77 21.76 24.49
N ASP A 127 10.24 21.16 23.40
CA ASP A 127 10.66 19.77 23.40
C ASP A 127 12.18 19.69 23.58
N TRP A 128 12.59 19.30 24.79
CA TRP A 128 13.99 19.26 25.21
C TRP A 128 14.91 18.58 24.19
N LEU A 129 14.43 17.52 23.54
CA LEU A 129 15.24 16.69 22.65
C LEU A 129 15.71 17.45 21.40
N VAL A 130 14.89 18.37 20.88
CA VAL A 130 15.25 19.20 19.72
C VAL A 130 15.82 20.55 20.13
N ASP A 131 15.55 21.00 21.36
CA ASP A 131 16.12 22.23 21.94
C ASP A 131 17.55 22.05 22.44
N GLU A 132 17.93 20.84 22.82
CA GLU A 132 19.31 20.53 23.22
C GLU A 132 20.14 20.01 22.05
N HIS A 133 19.50 19.44 21.02
CA HIS A 133 20.19 18.87 19.86
C HIS A 133 20.16 19.80 18.64
N HIS A 134 21.20 20.64 18.55
CA HIS A 134 21.40 21.53 17.41
C HIS A 134 22.59 21.12 16.55
N VAL A 135 22.42 21.16 15.22
CA VAL A 135 23.53 21.03 14.26
C VAL A 135 23.56 22.26 13.37
N ALA A 136 24.72 22.91 13.31
CA ALA A 136 24.89 24.19 12.61
C ALA A 136 23.83 25.24 13.02
N GLY A 137 23.44 25.26 14.31
CA GLY A 137 22.43 26.17 14.87
C GLY A 137 20.97 25.77 14.62
N HIS A 138 20.70 24.70 13.89
CA HIS A 138 19.34 24.26 13.59
C HIS A 138 18.91 23.14 14.55
N PRO A 139 17.74 23.26 15.20
CA PRO A 139 17.20 22.20 16.05
C PRO A 139 16.80 21.01 15.18
N MET A 140 17.14 19.80 15.59
CA MET A 140 16.79 18.58 14.87
C MET A 140 16.73 17.38 15.80
N LEU A 141 15.99 16.35 15.39
CA LEU A 141 15.93 15.11 16.15
C LEU A 141 17.29 14.38 16.04
N PRO A 142 17.92 13.96 17.14
CA PRO A 142 19.12 13.14 17.08
C PRO A 142 18.81 11.79 16.44
N GLY A 143 19.80 11.17 15.80
CA GLY A 143 19.63 9.86 15.17
C GLY A 143 19.16 8.76 16.13
N THR A 144 19.53 8.85 17.42
CA THR A 144 19.02 7.96 18.47
C THR A 144 17.52 8.11 18.71
N GLY A 145 16.94 9.30 18.49
CA GLY A 145 15.49 9.51 18.53
C GLY A 145 14.78 8.75 17.41
N ILE A 146 15.36 8.72 16.21
CA ILE A 146 14.83 7.93 15.09
C ILE A 146 14.89 6.43 15.41
N ILE A 147 15.99 5.96 15.99
CA ILE A 147 16.13 4.56 16.43
C ILE A 147 15.07 4.20 17.49
N GLU A 148 14.82 5.10 18.44
CA GLU A 148 13.78 4.90 19.46
C GLU A 148 12.38 4.84 18.85
N ILE A 149 12.08 5.69 17.87
CA ILE A 149 10.81 5.65 17.13
C ILE A 149 10.63 4.27 16.47
N VAL A 150 11.64 3.79 15.76
CA VAL A 150 11.61 2.48 15.09
C VAL A 150 11.47 1.34 16.10
N ARG A 151 12.23 1.38 17.21
CA ARG A 151 12.17 0.38 18.27
C ARG A 151 10.78 0.30 18.90
N ALA A 152 10.22 1.44 19.29
CA ALA A 152 8.93 1.51 19.96
C ALA A 152 7.77 1.14 19.02
N ALA A 153 7.82 1.55 17.75
CA ALA A 153 6.87 1.12 16.72
C ALA A 153 6.91 -0.41 16.52
N ALA A 154 8.11 -0.99 16.42
CA ALA A 154 8.29 -2.43 16.24
C ALA A 154 7.83 -3.24 17.47
N GLU A 155 8.13 -2.79 18.69
CA GLU A 155 7.63 -3.41 19.92
C GLU A 155 6.10 -3.44 19.94
N ARG A 156 5.44 -2.33 19.59
CA ARG A 156 3.97 -2.24 19.55
C ARG A 156 3.35 -3.10 18.46
N ARG A 157 3.90 -3.05 17.24
CA ARG A 157 3.31 -3.75 16.08
C ARG A 157 3.57 -5.25 16.08
N LEU A 158 4.75 -5.67 16.56
CA LEU A 158 5.20 -7.06 16.53
C LEU A 158 5.04 -7.77 17.89
N GLY A 159 4.79 -7.03 18.96
CA GLY A 159 4.67 -7.59 20.32
C GLY A 159 5.98 -8.18 20.84
N VAL A 160 7.12 -7.63 20.43
CA VAL A 160 8.46 -8.16 20.74
C VAL A 160 9.16 -7.33 21.81
N ALA A 161 9.85 -7.99 22.74
CA ALA A 161 10.60 -7.33 23.82
C ALA A 161 11.97 -6.77 23.38
N ALA A 162 12.46 -7.17 22.20
CA ALA A 162 13.74 -6.73 21.65
C ALA A 162 13.69 -6.71 20.12
N VAL A 163 14.39 -5.74 19.53
CA VAL A 163 14.45 -5.53 18.09
C VAL A 163 15.91 -5.39 17.68
N GLU A 164 16.31 -6.07 16.60
CA GLU A 164 17.60 -5.85 15.95
C GLU A 164 17.39 -5.01 14.69
N ILE A 165 18.09 -3.89 14.57
CA ILE A 165 18.07 -3.04 13.38
C ILE A 165 19.36 -3.28 12.61
N ARG A 166 19.25 -3.68 11.35
CA ARG A 166 20.37 -3.87 10.41
C ARG A 166 20.18 -2.93 9.23
N GLU A 167 21.29 -2.37 8.73
CA GLU A 167 21.30 -1.50 7.54
C GLU A 167 20.34 -0.28 7.64
N LEU A 168 20.61 0.61 8.60
CA LEU A 168 19.84 1.85 8.76
C LEU A 168 20.42 2.98 7.91
N ASP A 169 19.67 3.38 6.88
CA ASP A 169 19.97 4.57 6.06
C ASP A 169 19.07 5.75 6.42
N LEU A 170 19.66 6.82 6.92
CA LEU A 170 18.96 8.08 7.19
C LEU A 170 19.16 9.03 6.01
N LEU A 171 18.18 9.07 5.11
CA LEU A 171 18.27 9.84 3.87
C LEU A 171 18.23 11.36 4.09
N ARG A 172 17.53 11.81 5.14
CA ARG A 172 17.40 13.23 5.51
C ARG A 172 17.29 13.37 7.03
N PRO A 173 17.85 14.43 7.63
CA PRO A 173 17.62 14.73 9.04
C PRO A 173 16.18 15.19 9.26
N LEU A 174 15.62 14.84 10.41
CA LEU A 174 14.32 15.37 10.85
C LEU A 174 14.55 16.72 11.54
N ALA A 175 14.61 17.79 10.75
CA ALA A 175 14.85 19.15 11.24
C ALA A 175 13.55 19.81 11.72
N VAL A 176 13.65 20.60 12.80
CA VAL A 176 12.57 21.43 13.30
C VAL A 176 12.78 22.88 12.86
N ARG A 177 11.72 23.56 12.45
CA ARG A 177 11.80 24.99 12.17
C ARG A 177 12.11 25.74 13.49
N PRO A 178 13.09 26.66 13.53
CA PRO A 178 13.37 27.44 14.74
C PRO A 178 12.10 28.17 15.23
N GLY A 179 11.75 27.97 16.51
CA GLY A 179 10.54 28.51 17.12
C GLY A 179 9.23 27.99 16.50
N GLY A 180 9.29 26.89 15.77
CA GLY A 180 8.16 26.28 15.08
C GLY A 180 7.99 24.80 15.42
N THR A 181 7.01 24.23 14.73
CA THR A 181 6.60 22.82 14.82
C THR A 181 7.01 22.07 13.56
N THR A 182 7.43 20.81 13.71
CA THR A 182 7.50 19.81 12.63
C THR A 182 6.67 18.59 13.02
N GLU A 183 5.71 18.22 12.18
CA GLU A 183 5.02 16.93 12.23
C GLU A 183 5.80 15.89 11.41
N PHE A 184 5.75 14.63 11.85
CA PHE A 184 6.45 13.52 11.20
C PHE A 184 5.71 12.19 11.37
#